data_AF-A0A956V6D6-F1
#
_entry.id   AF-A0A956V6D6-F1
#
_cell.length_a   1.000
_cell.length_b   1.000
_cell.length_c   1.000
_cell.angle_alpha   90.00
_cell.angle_beta   90.00
_cell.angle_gamma   90.00
#
_symmetry.space_group_name_H-M   'P 1'
#
loop_
_entity.id
_entity.type
_entity.pdbx_description
1 polymer ?
#
loop_
_entity_poly.entity_id
_entity_poly.type
_entity_poly.pdbx_seq_one_letter_code
_entity_poly.pdbx_strand_id
1 'polypeptide(L)'
;MSQLSAIQKEKFLAISGHAYSGKALKGRFSTKRPYNQDDYPYSPWLFSYIIELDTGNLICELVHRMTNNRIYGWDREGNELPETVLYKYFTPHL
;
A
#
# COMPACT_ATOMS: atom_id res chain seq x y z
N MET A 1 7.28 13.23 14.74
CA MET A 1 8.04 13.09 13.48
C MET A 1 7.21 12.31 12.48
N SER A 2 7.17 12.74 11.21
CA SER A 2 6.42 12.03 10.17
C SER A 2 7.10 10.70 9.86
N GLN A 3 6.41 9.58 10.01
CA GLN A 3 6.95 8.24 9.77
C GLN A 3 7.21 7.94 8.28
N LEU A 4 6.54 8.66 7.39
CA LEU A 4 6.72 8.57 5.93
C LEU A 4 7.33 9.86 5.37
N SER A 5 8.15 9.73 4.32
CA SER A 5 8.60 10.84 3.49
C SER A 5 7.44 11.42 2.66
N ALA A 6 7.67 12.57 2.00
CA ALA A 6 6.65 13.20 1.16
C ALA A 6 6.25 12.28 -0.01
N ILE A 7 7.23 11.72 -0.71
CA ILE A 7 6.99 10.81 -1.85
C ILE A 7 6.27 9.54 -1.43
N GLN A 8 6.59 8.97 -0.26
CA GLN A 8 5.87 7.81 0.25
C GLN A 8 4.40 8.13 0.57
N LYS A 9 4.09 9.34 1.06
CA LYS A 9 2.70 9.77 1.27
C LYS A 9 1.93 9.92 -0.04
N GLU A 10 2.59 10.41 -1.09
CA GLU A 10 1.99 10.52 -2.43
C GLU A 10 1.67 9.13 -3.00
N LYS A 11 2.61 8.18 -2.91
CA LYS A 11 2.40 6.78 -3.32
C LYS A 11 1.27 6.12 -2.51
N PHE A 12 1.26 6.31 -1.19
CA PHE A 12 0.21 5.82 -0.31
C PHE A 12 -1.16 6.36 -0.71
N LEU A 13 -1.26 7.66 -0.96
CA LEU A 13 -2.51 8.33 -1.36
C LEU A 13 -2.99 7.83 -2.72
N ALA A 14 -2.09 7.74 -3.69
CA ALA A 14 -2.42 7.32 -5.05
C ALA A 14 -3.11 5.95 -5.08
N ILE A 15 -2.63 5.03 -4.24
CA ILE A 15 -3.06 3.62 -4.22
C ILE A 15 -4.25 3.40 -3.29
N SER A 16 -4.20 3.95 -2.08
CA SER A 16 -5.26 3.73 -1.10
C SER A 16 -6.48 4.64 -1.32
N GLY A 17 -6.28 5.82 -1.91
CA GLY A 17 -7.28 6.89 -1.94
C GLY A 17 -7.45 7.64 -0.61
N HIS A 18 -6.56 7.41 0.36
CA HIS A 18 -6.57 8.06 1.68
C HIS A 18 -5.22 8.72 1.98
N ALA A 19 -5.25 9.92 2.54
CA ALA A 19 -4.03 10.53 3.05
C ALA A 19 -3.56 9.78 4.31
N TYR A 20 -2.25 9.53 4.41
CA TYR A 20 -1.69 8.91 5.61
C TYR A 20 -1.85 9.84 6.82
N SER A 21 -2.48 9.33 7.89
CA SER A 21 -2.81 10.13 9.09
C SER A 21 -1.63 10.35 10.04
N GLY A 22 -0.52 9.62 9.87
CA GLY A 22 0.64 9.70 10.75
C GLY A 22 0.50 8.96 12.09
N LYS A 23 -0.61 8.25 12.33
CA LYS A 23 -0.95 7.71 13.66
C LYS A 23 -0.54 6.25 13.87
N ALA A 24 -0.36 5.47 12.81
CA ALA A 24 -0.20 4.03 12.93
C ALA A 24 0.77 3.47 11.90
N LEU A 25 1.74 2.68 12.38
CA LEU A 25 2.74 1.99 11.57
C LEU A 25 2.16 0.90 10.68
N LYS A 26 0.95 0.44 10.97
CA LYS A 26 0.24 -0.52 10.14
C LYS A 26 -1.25 -0.25 10.19
N GLY A 27 -1.95 -0.64 9.16
CA GLY A 27 -3.40 -0.50 9.10
C GLY A 27 -4.01 -1.25 7.94
N ARG A 28 -5.33 -1.40 8.02
CA ARG A 28 -6.13 -2.09 7.01
C ARG A 28 -7.49 -1.43 6.89
N PHE A 29 -7.90 -1.09 5.68
CA PHE A 29 -9.18 -0.43 5.41
C PHE A 29 -9.62 -0.63 3.95
N SER A 30 -10.91 -0.42 3.69
CA SER A 30 -11.44 -0.43 2.31
C SER A 30 -11.11 0.85 1.59
N THR A 31 -10.65 0.76 0.35
CA THR A 31 -10.39 1.92 -0.51
C THR A 31 -11.70 2.64 -0.88
N LYS A 32 -11.61 3.94 -1.17
CA LYS A 32 -12.76 4.72 -1.66
C LYS A 32 -13.12 4.47 -3.13
N ARG A 33 -12.17 3.93 -3.91
CA ARG A 33 -12.29 3.69 -5.34
C ARG A 33 -11.58 2.39 -5.74
N PRO A 34 -11.90 1.79 -6.90
CA PRO A 34 -11.17 0.66 -7.43
C PRO A 34 -9.71 1.05 -7.71
N TYR A 35 -8.81 0.06 -7.71
CA TYR A 35 -7.46 0.29 -8.21
C TYR A 35 -7.53 0.52 -9.72
N ASN A 36 -6.89 1.58 -10.21
CA ASN A 36 -6.60 1.92 -11.61
C ASN A 36 -7.74 2.03 -12.65
N GLN A 37 -9.01 1.81 -12.30
CA GLN A 37 -10.16 2.07 -13.17
C GLN A 37 -11.33 2.65 -12.37
N ASP A 38 -11.72 3.89 -12.69
CA ASP A 38 -12.93 4.50 -12.10
C ASP A 38 -14.21 3.76 -12.51
N ASP A 39 -14.15 2.98 -13.60
CA ASP A 39 -15.28 2.29 -14.23
C ASP A 39 -15.47 0.84 -13.75
N TYR A 40 -14.62 0.33 -12.85
CA TYR A 40 -14.75 -1.06 -12.40
C TYR A 40 -15.94 -1.19 -11.43
N PRO A 41 -17.01 -1.92 -11.79
CA PRO A 41 -18.28 -1.89 -11.04
C PRO A 41 -18.20 -2.61 -9.67
N TYR A 42 -17.09 -3.30 -9.39
CA TYR A 42 -16.91 -4.09 -8.17
C TYR A 42 -15.98 -3.36 -7.19
N SER A 43 -16.57 -2.39 -6.47
CA SER A 43 -16.00 -1.72 -5.28
C SER A 43 -16.09 -2.59 -4.01
N PRO A 44 -15.32 -2.31 -2.94
CA PRO A 44 -14.00 -1.68 -2.86
C PRO A 44 -12.87 -2.72 -2.67
N TRP A 45 -11.63 -2.32 -2.94
CA TRP A 45 -10.46 -3.14 -2.62
C TRP A 45 -10.10 -2.98 -1.14
N LEU A 46 -9.46 -3.99 -0.57
CA LEU A 46 -8.94 -3.94 0.77
C LEU A 46 -7.47 -3.55 0.72
N PHE A 47 -7.15 -2.42 1.34
CA PHE A 47 -5.80 -1.91 1.42
C PHE A 47 -5.20 -2.23 2.78
N SER A 48 -4.04 -2.86 2.80
CA SER A 48 -3.22 -3.10 4.00
C SER A 48 -1.88 -2.39 3.84
N TYR A 49 -1.30 -1.89 4.92
CA TYR A 49 0.03 -1.28 4.89
C TYR A 49 0.83 -1.53 6.16
N ILE A 50 2.16 -1.48 6.01
CA ILE A 50 3.17 -1.61 7.07
C ILE A 50 4.28 -0.59 6.80
N ILE A 51 4.73 0.08 7.86
CA ILE A 51 5.86 1.00 7.87
C ILE A 51 6.94 0.40 8.76
N GLU A 52 8.05 -0.01 8.15
CA GLU A 52 9.20 -0.59 8.85
C GLU A 52 10.04 0.54 9.45
N LEU A 53 10.22 0.55 10.79
CA LEU A 53 10.91 1.66 11.46
C LEU A 53 12.41 1.69 11.15
N ASP A 54 13.03 0.50 11.08
CA ASP A 54 14.49 0.37 10.97
C ASP A 54 15.00 0.88 9.61
N THR A 55 14.28 0.57 8.54
CA THR A 55 14.61 0.98 7.17
C THR A 55 13.84 2.22 6.72
N GLY A 56 12.66 2.46 7.29
CA GLY A 56 11.67 3.43 6.79
C GLY A 56 10.93 2.97 5.54
N ASN A 57 10.95 1.66 5.24
CA ASN A 57 10.22 1.11 4.10
C ASN A 57 8.71 1.19 4.33
N LEU A 58 7.98 1.57 3.28
CA LEU A 58 6.53 1.46 3.20
C LEU A 58 6.20 0.23 2.37
N ILE A 59 5.46 -0.73 2.93
CA ILE A 59 4.96 -1.91 2.22
C ILE A 59 3.44 -1.89 2.25
N CYS A 60 2.82 -2.11 1.10
CA CYS A 60 1.38 -2.02 0.90
C CYS A 60 0.86 -3.26 0.15
N GLU A 61 -0.38 -3.62 0.43
CA GLU A 61 -1.10 -4.65 -0.29
C GLU A 61 -2.50 -4.14 -0.65
N LEU A 62 -2.92 -4.45 -1.87
CA LEU A 62 -4.28 -4.30 -2.36
C LEU A 62 -4.86 -5.68 -2.68
N VAL A 63 -5.88 -6.08 -1.92
CA VAL A 63 -6.58 -7.36 -2.12
C VAL A 63 -7.98 -7.09 -2.63
N HIS A 64 -8.42 -7.91 -3.59
CA HIS A 64 -9.80 -7.99 -4.00
C HIS A 64 -10.22 -9.45 -4.14
N ARG A 65 -11.47 -9.77 -3.82
CA ARG A 65 -11.95 -11.16 -3.76
C ARG A 65 -11.97 -11.89 -5.12
N MET A 66 -11.99 -11.15 -6.22
CA MET A 66 -12.17 -11.68 -7.58
C MET A 66 -10.88 -11.71 -8.41
N THR A 67 -9.75 -11.28 -7.86
CA THR A 67 -8.50 -11.16 -8.62
C THR A 67 -7.29 -11.26 -7.69
N ASN A 68 -6.12 -11.35 -8.30
CA ASN A 68 -4.86 -11.43 -7.60
C ASN A 68 -4.61 -10.14 -6.84
N ASN A 69 -4.02 -10.27 -5.65
CA ASN A 69 -3.60 -9.09 -4.90
C ASN A 69 -2.46 -8.39 -5.62
N ARG A 70 -2.26 -7.12 -5.28
CA ARG A 70 -1.14 -6.33 -5.74
C ARG A 70 -0.35 -5.88 -4.54
N ILE A 71 0.93 -6.21 -4.52
CA ILE A 71 1.82 -5.88 -3.43
C ILE A 71 2.80 -4.83 -3.95
N TYR A 72 3.03 -3.81 -3.15
CA TYR A 72 3.91 -2.71 -3.47
C TYR A 72 4.81 -2.38 -2.29
N GLY A 73 5.94 -1.74 -2.56
CA GLY A 73 6.67 -1.10 -1.50
C GLY A 73 7.72 -0.12 -2.01
N TRP A 74 8.02 0.85 -1.16
CA TRP A 74 8.97 1.91 -1.46
C TRP A 74 9.86 2.23 -0.27
N ASP A 75 11.13 2.52 -0.56
CA ASP A 75 12.03 3.14 0.41
C ASP A 75 11.65 4.62 0.69
N ARG A 76 12.45 5.31 1.50
CA ARG A 76 12.21 6.73 1.85
C ARG A 76 12.33 7.69 0.67
N GLU A 77 13.07 7.31 -0.37
CA GLU A 77 13.28 8.11 -1.58
C GLU A 77 12.22 7.84 -2.65
N GLY A 78 11.39 6.81 -2.44
CA GLY A 78 10.31 6.44 -3.35
C GLY A 78 10.74 5.42 -4.41
N ASN A 79 11.91 4.79 -4.26
CA ASN A 79 12.35 3.71 -5.13
C ASN A 79 11.59 2.43 -4.78
N GLU A 80 11.26 1.63 -5.79
CA GLU A 80 10.55 0.37 -5.60
C GLU A 80 11.41 -0.67 -4.88
N LEU A 81 10.81 -1.37 -3.94
CA LEU A 81 11.46 -2.46 -3.23
C LEU A 81 11.39 -3.75 -4.05
N PRO A 82 12.43 -4.59 -4.00
CA PRO A 82 12.41 -5.87 -4.71
C PRO A 82 11.36 -6.81 -4.10
N GLU A 83 10.80 -7.68 -4.95
CA GLU A 83 9.77 -8.66 -4.56
C GLU A 83 10.18 -9.52 -3.35
N THR A 84 11.46 -9.85 -3.23
CA THR A 84 12.00 -10.61 -2.09
C THR A 84 11.85 -9.90 -0.74
N VAL A 85 11.73 -8.57 -0.73
CA VAL A 85 11.41 -7.79 0.47
C VAL A 85 9.90 -7.75 0.67
N LEU A 86 9.13 -7.51 -0.40
CA LEU A 86 7.67 -7.42 -0.35
C LEU A 86 7.03 -8.71 0.16
N TYR A 87 7.49 -9.86 -0.33
CA TYR A 87 6.91 -11.17 -0.03
C TYR A 87 7.20 -11.69 1.38
N LYS A 88 8.05 -10.99 2.14
CA LYS A 88 8.19 -11.23 3.59
C LYS A 88 6.96 -10.76 4.36
N TYR A 89 6.18 -9.84 3.78
CA TYR A 89 5.06 -9.17 4.45
C TYR A 89 3.70 -9.62 3.92
N PHE A 90 3.58 -9.77 2.59
CA PHE A 90 2.34 -10.16 1.93
C PHE A 90 2.61 -11.25 0.91
N THR A 91 1.75 -12.26 0.83
CA THR A 91 1.90 -13.37 -0.12
C THR A 91 1.10 -13.08 -1.38
N PRO A 92 1.69 -13.16 -2.58
CA PRO A 92 0.92 -12.98 -3.81
C PRO A 92 -0.12 -14.09 -3.96
N HIS A 93 -1.35 -13.71 -4.28
CA HIS A 93 -2.39 -14.62 -4.73
C HIS A 93 -2.11 -14.90 -6.21
N LEU A 94 -1.93 -16.17 -6.55
CA LEU A 94 -1.67 -16.63 -7.92
C LEU A 94 -2.95 -17.17 -8.54
#